data_AF-A0A813F8Y3-F1
#
_entry.id   AF-A0A813F8Y3-F1
#
_cell.length_a   1.000
_cell.length_b   1.000
_cell.length_c   1.000
_cell.angle_alpha   90.00
_cell.angle_beta   90.00
_cell.angle_gamma   90.00
#
_symmetry.space_group_name_H-M   'P 1'
#
loop_
_entity.id
_entity.type
_entity.pdbx_description
1 polymer ?
#
loop_
_entity_poly.entity_id
_entity_poly.type
_entity_poly.pdbx_seq_one_letter_code
_entity_poly.pdbx_strand_id
1 'polypeptide(L)'
;MADKRQQGQDMGGDYKRPKRNEQPQEEVELATPTFKMLAPKTLASAIQFSAAVIENAAQGSLHMTDADNVYPGTDQQVVTIESPAWENIGKAMMHILAMVNNCSECVMPGHEDERRIAIVMPSRSISALIGVKGANVKELQLRTGCHVHVDDVAIGHGPGGDRAVNINGSPHGLEGALVRAVEVVQESHDQVWFAKWAARTNEERLEQEQAPPLRGGSIQPRFGGKGEEGGGNMMGNMMGMMGGGNMMPGMGMGGMGGMQAMMNGMMGGGGGGMSGMGQGMGGMGGGMTMPGGMGGGMGGGMGGMGGMCGSGMGGGMGDNMGGGMGGGMGGGMGGGMGGGKGGMGGGMGGMGGGMGGMGGGMGGMGGGMGGMGGGMGGGNMGGGMTGMGGGMGMGMEGMGGGMGGSVDPGAEMVMHVMEDMPEFVTQDPRGFVLRSAVPASMATVLQKKAVQVMGSTSTKISFQGDPNSAARIMSIQGPIFNICAAYMLMMRRYLEVERDGA
;
A
#
# COMPACT_ATOMS: atom_id res chain seq x y z
N MET A 1 4.75 44.47 87.83
CA MET A 1 4.28 44.51 86.42
C MET A 1 5.41 43.95 85.58
N ALA A 2 5.50 42.62 85.53
CA ALA A 2 4.95 41.75 84.48
C ALA A 2 5.94 41.60 83.31
N ASP A 3 6.96 40.80 83.60
CA ASP A 3 7.97 40.21 82.73
C ASP A 3 7.29 39.08 81.92
N LYS A 4 7.30 39.15 80.59
CA LYS A 4 6.82 38.09 79.70
C LYS A 4 7.94 37.68 78.75
N ARG A 5 8.76 36.74 79.24
CA ARG A 5 9.65 35.92 78.42
C ARG A 5 8.81 34.89 77.67
N GLN A 6 8.77 34.99 76.34
CA GLN A 6 8.23 33.95 75.46
C GLN A 6 9.37 32.98 75.13
N GLN A 7 9.27 31.77 75.68
CA GLN A 7 10.09 30.61 75.33
C GLN A 7 9.64 30.11 73.96
N GLY A 8 10.48 30.28 72.94
CA GLY A 8 10.39 29.53 71.70
C GLY A 8 11.02 28.16 71.91
N GLN A 9 10.18 27.13 72.01
CA GLN A 9 10.61 25.74 72.04
C GLN A 9 11.08 25.34 70.63
N ASP A 10 12.37 25.11 70.51
CA ASP A 10 13.04 24.58 69.33
C ASP A 10 12.78 23.07 69.24
N MET A 11 11.80 22.67 68.43
CA MET A 11 11.47 21.27 68.15
C MET A 11 12.43 20.73 67.08
N GLY A 12 13.69 20.52 67.48
CA GLY A 12 14.70 19.79 66.71
C GLY A 12 14.38 18.30 66.63
N GLY A 13 13.41 17.95 65.78
CA GLY A 13 13.11 16.56 65.45
C GLY A 13 14.11 16.00 64.45
N ASP A 14 15.02 15.16 64.94
CA ASP A 14 15.93 14.31 64.15
C ASP A 14 15.12 13.36 63.25
N TYR A 15 14.72 13.83 62.07
CA TYR A 15 14.18 12.98 61.01
C TYR A 15 15.35 12.19 60.40
N LYS A 16 15.68 11.06 61.03
CA LYS A 16 16.53 10.02 60.44
C LYS A 16 15.91 9.60 59.12
N ARG A 17 16.45 10.14 58.02
CA ARG A 17 16.09 9.80 56.64
C ARG A 17 16.17 8.27 56.53
N PRO A 18 15.07 7.56 56.24
CA PRO A 18 15.10 6.11 56.13
C PRO A 18 16.15 5.73 55.10
N LYS A 19 17.10 4.87 55.49
CA LYS A 19 18.12 4.32 54.60
C LYS A 19 17.38 3.72 53.41
N ARG A 20 17.50 4.36 52.25
CA ARG A 20 16.99 3.88 50.98
C ARG A 20 17.61 2.51 50.79
N ASN A 21 16.82 1.45 50.94
CA ASN A 21 17.25 0.09 50.65
C ASN A 21 17.79 0.11 49.22
N GLU A 22 19.10 0.02 49.08
CA GLU A 22 19.78 -0.26 47.82
C GLU A 22 19.35 -1.67 47.44
N GLN A 23 18.23 -1.78 46.73
CA GLN A 23 17.87 -3.03 46.07
C GLN A 23 19.01 -3.36 45.11
N PRO A 24 19.50 -4.61 45.11
CA PRO A 24 20.53 -5.04 44.18
C PRO A 24 20.08 -4.66 42.77
N GLN A 25 20.91 -3.88 42.08
CA GLN A 25 20.69 -3.55 40.68
C GLN A 25 20.73 -4.86 39.91
N GLU A 26 19.55 -5.40 39.62
CA GLU A 26 19.38 -6.54 38.74
C GLU A 26 19.98 -6.11 37.40
N GLU A 27 21.09 -6.73 37.05
CA GLU A 27 21.83 -6.43 35.83
C GLU A 27 20.88 -6.77 34.67
N VAL A 28 20.30 -5.73 34.05
CA VAL A 28 19.30 -5.91 33.00
C VAL A 28 20.04 -6.51 31.81
N GLU A 29 19.89 -7.81 31.63
CA GLU A 29 20.42 -8.53 30.47
C GLU A 29 19.84 -7.87 29.21
N LEU A 30 20.70 -7.21 28.44
CA LEU A 30 20.29 -6.54 27.22
C LEU A 30 19.73 -7.58 26.26
N ALA A 31 18.57 -7.28 25.71
CA ALA A 31 17.94 -8.15 24.73
C ALA A 31 18.85 -8.36 23.52
N THR A 32 18.93 -9.59 23.04
CA THR A 32 19.59 -9.91 21.77
C THR A 32 18.98 -9.04 20.65
N PRO A 33 19.79 -8.42 19.79
CA PRO A 33 19.30 -7.77 18.57
C PRO A 33 18.37 -8.71 17.78
N THR A 34 17.15 -8.23 17.52
CA THR A 34 16.11 -9.00 16.83
C THR A 34 15.42 -8.14 15.79
N PHE A 35 15.19 -8.71 14.61
CA PHE A 35 14.41 -8.07 13.54
C PHE A 35 13.39 -9.06 12.96
N LYS A 36 12.21 -8.56 12.59
CA LYS A 36 11.09 -9.38 12.16
C LYS A 36 10.57 -8.94 10.80
N MET A 37 10.27 -9.91 9.94
CA MET A 37 9.61 -9.67 8.66
C MET A 37 8.50 -10.67 8.39
N LEU A 38 7.63 -10.32 7.46
CA LEU A 38 6.56 -11.18 6.97
C LEU A 38 6.97 -11.77 5.63
N ALA A 39 6.73 -13.07 5.47
CA ALA A 39 7.07 -13.81 4.27
C ALA A 39 5.82 -14.55 3.73
N PRO A 40 5.40 -14.31 2.47
CA PRO A 40 4.43 -15.16 1.82
C PRO A 40 4.98 -16.59 1.66
N LYS A 41 4.10 -17.56 1.42
CA LYS A 41 4.44 -19.00 1.47
C LYS A 41 5.62 -19.39 0.57
N THR A 42 5.69 -18.86 -0.66
CA THR A 42 6.82 -19.13 -1.56
C THR A 42 8.13 -18.53 -1.06
N LEU A 43 8.11 -17.30 -0.54
CA LEU A 43 9.30 -16.68 0.04
C LEU A 43 9.75 -17.40 1.31
N ALA A 44 8.82 -17.77 2.20
CA ALA A 44 9.09 -18.53 3.41
C ALA A 44 9.79 -19.86 3.10
N SER A 45 9.31 -20.57 2.06
CA SER A 45 9.94 -21.81 1.59
C SER A 45 11.38 -21.58 1.08
N ALA A 46 11.62 -20.49 0.34
CA ALA A 46 12.95 -20.13 -0.15
C ALA A 46 13.91 -19.77 0.98
N ILE A 47 13.42 -19.01 1.98
CA ILE A 47 14.15 -18.66 3.19
C ILE A 47 14.52 -19.93 3.97
N GLN A 48 13.58 -20.85 4.16
CA GLN A 48 13.84 -22.11 4.87
C GLN A 48 14.89 -22.97 4.17
N PHE A 49 14.85 -23.06 2.84
CA PHE A 49 15.87 -23.76 2.06
C PHE A 49 17.26 -23.13 2.19
N SER A 50 17.31 -21.81 2.37
CA SER A 50 18.55 -21.03 2.48
C SER A 50 18.94 -20.68 3.92
N ALA A 51 18.28 -21.28 4.93
CA ALA A 51 18.40 -20.88 6.34
C ALA A 51 19.86 -20.86 6.83
N ALA A 52 20.64 -21.89 6.52
CA ALA A 52 22.04 -21.97 6.92
C ALA A 52 22.89 -20.80 6.37
N VAL A 53 22.60 -20.30 5.16
CA VAL A 53 23.32 -19.15 4.59
C VAL A 53 22.95 -17.87 5.34
N ILE A 54 21.67 -17.71 5.64
CA ILE A 54 21.14 -16.54 6.37
C ILE A 54 21.67 -16.54 7.82
N GLU A 55 21.65 -17.68 8.51
CA GLU A 55 22.18 -17.84 9.88
C GLU A 55 23.69 -17.59 9.93
N ASN A 56 24.45 -18.08 8.95
CA ASN A 56 25.88 -17.79 8.84
C ASN A 56 26.14 -16.29 8.64
N ALA A 57 25.33 -15.60 7.84
CA ALA A 57 25.43 -14.15 7.65
C ALA A 57 25.00 -13.37 8.90
N ALA A 58 23.97 -13.84 9.61
CA ALA A 58 23.49 -13.27 10.87
C ALA A 58 24.46 -13.56 12.04
N GLN A 59 25.31 -14.58 11.93
CA GLN A 59 26.06 -15.14 13.06
C GLN A 59 25.14 -15.42 14.26
N GLY A 60 23.93 -15.89 13.98
CA GLY A 60 22.84 -16.00 14.94
C GLY A 60 21.78 -16.98 14.48
N SER A 61 20.55 -16.85 15.00
CA SER A 61 19.45 -17.77 14.71
C SER A 61 18.42 -17.16 13.76
N LEU A 62 17.84 -18.03 12.94
CA LEU A 62 16.70 -17.72 12.10
C LEU A 62 15.51 -18.57 12.54
N HIS A 63 14.46 -17.91 13.03
CA HIS A 63 13.22 -18.56 13.42
C HIS A 63 12.11 -18.18 12.44
N MET A 64 11.29 -19.15 12.05
CA MET A 64 10.13 -18.91 11.20
C MET A 64 8.93 -19.63 11.80
N THR A 65 7.76 -18.98 11.80
CA THR A 65 6.53 -19.62 12.27
C THR A 65 6.07 -20.71 11.30
N ASP A 66 5.25 -21.65 11.77
CA ASP A 66 4.69 -22.70 10.91
C ASP A 66 3.74 -22.13 9.84
N ALA A 67 3.49 -22.91 8.77
CA ALA A 67 2.71 -22.47 7.62
C ALA A 67 1.23 -22.16 7.93
N ASP A 68 0.69 -22.76 8.99
CA ASP A 68 -0.64 -22.49 9.55
C ASP A 68 -0.63 -21.43 10.67
N ASN A 69 0.57 -21.07 11.15
CA ASN A 69 0.78 -20.07 12.17
C ASN A 69 1.25 -18.72 11.55
N VAL A 70 0.31 -18.03 10.92
CA VAL A 70 0.55 -16.79 10.18
C VAL A 70 0.36 -15.54 11.05
N TYR A 71 0.93 -14.42 10.61
CA TYR A 71 0.72 -13.13 11.25
C TYR A 71 -0.75 -12.70 11.15
N PRO A 72 -1.39 -12.21 12.23
CA PRO A 72 -2.83 -11.95 12.21
C PRO A 72 -3.26 -10.96 11.14
N GLY A 73 -4.42 -11.23 10.54
CA GLY A 73 -4.94 -10.45 9.41
C GLY A 73 -4.24 -10.71 8.07
N THR A 74 -3.27 -11.62 8.02
CA THR A 74 -2.50 -11.95 6.81
C THR A 74 -2.42 -13.46 6.56
N ASP A 75 -1.84 -13.85 5.44
CA ASP A 75 -1.45 -15.21 5.08
C ASP A 75 0.08 -15.42 5.13
N GLN A 76 0.80 -14.52 5.81
CA GLN A 76 2.26 -14.48 5.80
C GLN A 76 2.86 -15.04 7.09
N GLN A 77 3.92 -15.83 6.97
CA GLN A 77 4.68 -16.35 8.10
C GLN A 77 5.59 -15.27 8.68
N VAL A 78 5.83 -15.30 9.99
CA VAL A 78 6.76 -14.37 10.65
C VAL A 78 8.15 -14.98 10.63
N VAL A 79 9.09 -14.28 9.99
CA VAL A 79 10.52 -14.60 10.00
C VAL A 79 11.18 -13.68 11.03
N THR A 80 11.85 -14.28 12.01
CA THR A 80 12.56 -13.60 13.10
C THR A 80 14.05 -13.90 12.97
N ILE A 81 14.86 -12.85 12.87
CA ILE A 81 16.32 -12.92 12.78
C ILE A 81 16.87 -12.41 14.10
N GLU A 82 17.68 -13.23 14.77
CA GLU A 82 18.39 -12.84 15.98
C GLU A 82 19.89 -12.90 15.73
N SER A 83 20.63 -11.96 16.29
CA SER A 83 22.08 -11.86 16.07
C SER A 83 22.77 -11.18 17.24
N PRO A 84 24.05 -11.49 17.51
CA PRO A 84 24.85 -10.71 18.46
C PRO A 84 25.07 -9.24 18.03
N ALA A 85 24.88 -8.90 16.76
CA ALA A 85 25.12 -7.55 16.24
C ALA A 85 24.12 -7.13 15.15
N TRP A 86 23.67 -5.87 15.19
CA TRP A 86 22.75 -5.29 14.21
C TRP A 86 23.30 -5.29 12.77
N GLU A 87 24.61 -5.16 12.59
CA GLU A 87 25.25 -5.22 11.27
C GLU A 87 25.02 -6.58 10.59
N ASN A 88 25.04 -7.66 11.37
CA ASN A 88 24.84 -9.01 10.86
C ASN A 88 23.36 -9.26 10.50
N ILE A 89 22.41 -8.64 11.21
CA ILE A 89 21.00 -8.61 10.78
C ILE A 89 20.89 -7.95 9.40
N GLY A 90 21.58 -6.83 9.18
CA GLY A 90 21.65 -6.18 7.87
C GLY A 90 22.15 -7.12 6.77
N LYS A 91 23.24 -7.87 7.02
CA LYS A 91 23.78 -8.88 6.09
C LYS A 91 22.77 -9.99 5.79
N ALA A 92 22.11 -10.52 6.83
CA ALA A 92 21.06 -11.53 6.68
C ALA A 92 19.88 -11.01 5.83
N MET A 93 19.46 -9.77 6.05
CA MET A 93 18.41 -9.12 5.27
C MET A 93 18.79 -8.97 3.79
N MET A 94 20.06 -8.72 3.46
CA MET A 94 20.51 -8.66 2.05
C MET A 94 20.40 -10.01 1.34
N HIS A 95 20.68 -11.11 2.04
CA HIS A 95 20.44 -12.45 1.48
C HIS A 95 18.94 -12.68 1.23
N ILE A 96 18.08 -12.31 2.18
CA ILE A 96 16.62 -12.44 2.01
C ILE A 96 16.12 -11.55 0.86
N LEU A 97 16.64 -10.34 0.71
CA LEU A 97 16.28 -9.46 -0.41
C LEU A 97 16.63 -10.08 -1.77
N ALA A 98 17.75 -10.81 -1.88
CA ALA A 98 18.06 -11.56 -3.08
C ALA A 98 17.01 -12.65 -3.39
N MET A 99 16.42 -13.28 -2.37
CA MET A 99 15.30 -14.22 -2.55
C MET A 99 14.01 -13.50 -2.94
N VAL A 100 13.71 -12.34 -2.34
CA VAL A 100 12.57 -11.48 -2.70
C VAL A 100 12.61 -11.11 -4.18
N ASN A 101 13.80 -10.78 -4.72
CA ASN A 101 13.96 -10.42 -6.12
C ASN A 101 13.58 -11.55 -7.09
N ASN A 102 13.75 -12.81 -6.64
CA ASN A 102 13.44 -14.03 -7.41
C ASN A 102 12.08 -14.65 -7.04
N CYS A 103 11.31 -14.03 -6.15
CA CYS A 103 10.02 -14.55 -5.69
C CYS A 103 8.87 -13.90 -6.46
N SER A 104 8.10 -14.69 -7.20
CA SER A 104 6.96 -14.19 -8.00
C SER A 104 5.85 -13.56 -7.14
N GLU A 105 5.60 -14.05 -5.94
CA GLU A 105 4.61 -13.45 -5.02
C GLU A 105 5.07 -12.11 -4.44
N CYS A 106 6.36 -11.79 -4.53
CA CYS A 106 6.91 -10.51 -4.13
C CYS A 106 6.88 -9.48 -5.27
N VAL A 107 6.48 -9.85 -6.49
CA VAL A 107 6.30 -8.88 -7.58
C VAL A 107 5.09 -8.01 -7.28
N MET A 108 5.22 -6.70 -7.45
CA MET A 108 4.12 -5.78 -7.24
C MET A 108 3.15 -5.88 -8.44
N PRO A 109 1.84 -6.13 -8.23
CA PRO A 109 0.89 -6.26 -9.33
C PRO A 109 0.87 -5.03 -10.24
N GLY A 110 1.16 -5.24 -11.53
CA GLY A 110 1.22 -4.16 -12.52
C GLY A 110 2.56 -3.43 -12.61
N HIS A 111 3.53 -3.79 -11.77
CA HIS A 111 4.88 -3.22 -11.76
C HIS A 111 5.90 -4.37 -11.66
N GLU A 112 6.23 -4.99 -12.80
CA GLU A 112 7.08 -6.19 -12.85
C GLU A 112 8.51 -5.96 -12.34
N ASP A 113 9.00 -4.72 -12.44
CA ASP A 113 10.32 -4.31 -11.95
C ASP A 113 10.33 -3.97 -10.45
N GLU A 114 9.16 -3.87 -9.83
CA GLU A 114 9.04 -3.56 -8.41
C GLU A 114 8.82 -4.82 -7.58
N ARG A 115 9.29 -4.76 -6.34
CA ARG A 115 9.12 -5.80 -5.34
C ARG A 115 8.42 -5.23 -4.12
N ARG A 116 7.66 -6.07 -3.43
CA ARG A 116 7.03 -5.79 -2.15
C ARG A 116 7.67 -6.63 -1.05
N ILE A 117 7.91 -6.01 0.10
CA ILE A 117 8.33 -6.67 1.33
C ILE A 117 7.53 -6.09 2.49
N ALA A 118 7.17 -6.94 3.45
CA ALA A 118 6.49 -6.52 4.66
C ALA A 118 7.37 -6.82 5.86
N ILE A 119 7.52 -5.85 6.77
CA ILE A 119 8.29 -5.99 8.01
C ILE A 119 7.39 -5.77 9.22
N VAL A 120 7.72 -6.39 10.36
CA VAL A 120 7.00 -6.17 11.62
C VAL A 120 7.86 -5.27 12.49
N MET A 121 7.33 -4.14 12.93
CA MET A 121 8.06 -3.17 13.74
C MET A 121 7.31 -2.84 15.05
N PRO A 122 8.04 -2.48 16.12
CA PRO A 122 7.41 -1.91 17.31
C PRO A 122 6.75 -0.56 16.99
N SER A 123 5.65 -0.27 17.67
CA SER A 123 4.87 0.98 17.51
C SER A 123 5.73 2.22 17.80
N ARG A 124 6.67 2.13 18.73
CA ARG A 124 7.64 3.21 19.00
C ARG A 124 8.58 3.45 17.82
N SER A 125 9.14 2.38 17.24
CA SER A 125 10.04 2.45 16.10
C SER A 125 9.30 2.96 14.84
N ILE A 126 8.05 2.55 14.63
CA ILE A 126 7.20 3.09 13.55
C ILE A 126 7.01 4.60 13.67
N SER A 127 6.79 5.10 14.88
CA SER A 127 6.66 6.54 15.11
C SER A 127 7.94 7.29 14.72
N ALA A 128 9.12 6.70 14.97
CA ALA A 128 10.41 7.25 14.57
C ALA A 128 10.65 7.13 13.04
N LEU A 129 10.21 6.03 12.42
CA LEU A 129 10.27 5.82 10.97
C LEU A 129 9.42 6.87 10.23
N ILE A 130 8.21 7.15 10.70
CA ILE A 130 7.32 8.17 10.14
C ILE A 130 7.90 9.57 10.41
N GLY A 131 8.33 9.82 11.65
CA GLY A 131 8.81 11.13 12.08
C GLY A 131 7.70 12.17 12.22
N VAL A 132 8.07 13.37 12.69
CA VAL A 132 7.11 14.46 12.91
C VAL A 132 6.46 14.85 11.58
N LYS A 133 5.13 14.78 11.51
CA LYS A 133 4.33 15.07 10.28
C LYS A 133 4.74 14.23 9.05
N GLY A 134 5.30 13.04 9.26
CA GLY A 134 5.76 12.17 8.19
C GLY A 134 7.06 12.61 7.52
N ALA A 135 7.84 13.50 8.14
CA ALA A 135 9.07 14.03 7.54
C ALA A 135 10.08 12.92 7.19
N ASN A 136 10.33 12.00 8.14
CA ASN A 136 11.32 10.95 7.97
C ASN A 136 10.90 9.93 6.90
N VAL A 137 9.64 9.51 6.88
CA VAL A 137 9.16 8.57 5.87
C VAL A 137 9.11 9.21 4.48
N LYS A 138 8.77 10.50 4.37
CA LYS A 138 8.82 11.22 3.09
C LYS A 138 10.25 11.33 2.56
N GLU A 139 11.22 11.62 3.43
CA GLU A 139 12.64 11.65 3.06
C GLU A 139 13.11 10.25 2.64
N LEU A 140 12.71 9.20 3.36
CA LEU A 140 13.03 7.82 3.02
C LEU A 140 12.49 7.46 1.63
N GLN A 141 11.20 7.72 1.38
CA GLN A 141 10.56 7.47 0.08
C GLN A 141 11.23 8.27 -1.05
N LEU A 142 11.59 9.54 -0.80
CA LEU A 142 12.29 10.38 -1.77
C LEU A 142 13.68 9.82 -2.11
N ARG A 143 14.42 9.36 -1.10
CA ARG A 143 15.80 8.87 -1.26
C ARG A 143 15.86 7.51 -1.93
N THR A 144 14.94 6.60 -1.60
CA THR A 144 14.97 5.22 -2.10
C THR A 144 14.08 4.99 -3.32
N GLY A 145 13.16 5.92 -3.60
CA GLY A 145 12.10 5.71 -4.58
C GLY A 145 11.06 4.66 -4.17
N CYS A 146 11.12 4.16 -2.93
CA CYS A 146 10.13 3.21 -2.42
C CYS A 146 8.85 3.91 -1.99
N HIS A 147 7.74 3.20 -2.04
CA HIS A 147 6.51 3.54 -1.36
C HIS A 147 6.42 2.76 -0.03
N VAL A 148 6.26 3.48 1.07
CA VAL A 148 6.18 2.90 2.43
C VAL A 148 4.78 3.12 2.99
N HIS A 149 4.11 2.04 3.36
CA HIS A 149 2.77 2.04 3.96
C HIS A 149 2.80 1.34 5.32
N VAL A 150 2.11 1.87 6.32
CA VAL A 150 2.04 1.30 7.67
C VAL A 150 0.60 0.87 7.92
N ASP A 151 0.39 -0.39 8.27
CA ASP A 151 -0.95 -0.94 8.47
C ASP A 151 -1.65 -0.28 9.65
N ASP A 152 -2.91 0.13 9.47
CA ASP A 152 -3.70 0.84 10.49
C ASP A 152 -3.95 0.04 11.76
N VAL A 153 -3.93 -1.29 11.65
CA VAL A 153 -4.16 -2.20 12.77
C VAL A 153 -2.87 -2.37 13.56
N ALA A 154 -2.90 -1.93 14.83
CA ALA A 154 -1.85 -2.21 15.80
C ALA A 154 -2.23 -3.39 16.68
N ILE A 155 -1.32 -4.36 16.77
CA ILE A 155 -1.49 -5.53 17.62
C ILE A 155 -0.78 -5.27 18.94
N GLY A 156 -1.56 -5.24 20.02
CA GLY A 156 -1.08 -4.92 21.35
C GLY A 156 -1.13 -3.44 21.70
N HIS A 157 -0.57 -3.11 22.87
CA HIS A 157 -0.65 -1.76 23.43
C HIS A 157 0.72 -1.21 23.81
N GLY A 158 0.83 0.12 23.77
CA GLY A 158 2.02 0.84 24.19
C GLY A 158 3.18 0.78 23.18
N PRO A 159 4.39 1.14 23.60
CA PRO A 159 5.54 1.32 22.70
C PRO A 159 6.01 0.01 22.04
N GLY A 160 5.79 -1.13 22.69
CA GLY A 160 6.14 -2.45 22.18
C GLY A 160 5.02 -3.16 21.42
N GLY A 161 3.90 -2.52 21.10
CA GLY A 161 2.88 -3.10 20.20
C GLY A 161 3.43 -3.29 18.78
N ASP A 162 2.93 -4.26 18.03
CA ASP A 162 3.39 -4.58 16.67
C ASP A 162 2.52 -3.90 15.62
N ARG A 163 3.13 -3.45 14.51
CA ARG A 163 2.39 -3.25 13.25
C ARG A 163 3.25 -3.74 12.09
N ALA A 164 2.57 -4.14 11.02
CA ALA A 164 3.20 -4.41 9.75
C ALA A 164 3.48 -3.10 9.00
N VAL A 165 4.63 -3.06 8.32
CA VAL A 165 5.04 -1.98 7.43
C VAL A 165 5.34 -2.59 6.07
N ASN A 166 4.57 -2.19 5.08
CA ASN A 166 4.69 -2.62 3.69
C ASN A 166 5.60 -1.65 2.94
N ILE A 167 6.65 -2.16 2.29
CA ILE A 167 7.62 -1.38 1.50
C ILE A 167 7.62 -1.94 0.08
N ASN A 168 7.30 -1.08 -0.88
CA ASN A 168 7.27 -1.41 -2.31
C ASN A 168 8.28 -0.57 -3.06
N GLY A 169 8.95 -1.13 -4.06
CA GLY A 169 9.78 -0.35 -4.98
C GLY A 169 10.80 -1.23 -5.70
N SER A 170 11.75 -0.58 -6.40
CA SER A 170 12.82 -1.32 -7.06
C SER A 170 13.67 -2.12 -6.06
N PRO A 171 14.29 -3.24 -6.48
CA PRO A 171 15.21 -4.02 -5.63
C PRO A 171 16.28 -3.18 -4.95
N HIS A 172 16.86 -2.20 -5.66
CA HIS A 172 17.87 -1.30 -5.12
C HIS A 172 17.30 -0.31 -4.10
N GLY A 173 16.08 0.20 -4.35
CA GLY A 173 15.38 1.05 -3.38
C GLY A 173 15.06 0.30 -2.08
N LEU A 174 14.64 -0.97 -2.19
CA LEU A 174 14.32 -1.80 -1.03
C LEU A 174 15.52 -2.02 -0.11
N GLU A 175 16.71 -2.21 -0.66
CA GLU A 175 17.96 -2.30 0.11
C GLU A 175 18.13 -1.07 1.02
N GLY A 176 18.06 0.14 0.45
CA GLY A 176 18.18 1.38 1.23
C GLY A 176 17.04 1.60 2.24
N ALA A 177 15.83 1.13 1.93
CA ALA A 177 14.69 1.22 2.82
C ALA A 177 14.81 0.26 4.02
N LEU A 178 15.28 -0.97 3.77
CA LEU A 178 15.48 -1.98 4.80
C LEU A 178 16.61 -1.62 5.76
N VAL A 179 17.72 -1.08 5.24
CA VAL A 179 18.81 -0.56 6.10
C VAL A 179 18.25 0.46 7.08
N ARG A 180 17.47 1.44 6.60
CA ARG A 180 16.87 2.44 7.50
C ARG A 180 15.87 1.82 8.49
N ALA A 181 15.08 0.84 8.06
CA ALA A 181 14.14 0.17 8.95
C ALA A 181 14.86 -0.57 10.09
N VAL A 182 15.96 -1.27 9.80
CA VAL A 182 16.80 -1.94 10.80
C VAL A 182 17.38 -0.94 11.79
N GLU A 183 17.96 0.18 11.31
CA GLU A 183 18.48 1.25 12.18
C GLU A 183 17.40 1.79 13.14
N VAL A 184 16.19 2.01 12.65
CA VAL A 184 15.08 2.54 13.47
C VAL A 184 14.62 1.54 14.53
N VAL A 185 14.69 0.23 14.27
CA VAL A 185 14.43 -0.78 15.30
C VAL A 185 15.58 -0.82 16.31
N GLN A 186 16.83 -0.73 15.84
CA GLN A 186 18.04 -0.68 16.67
C GLN A 186 18.02 0.50 17.67
N GLU A 187 17.53 1.67 17.25
CA GLU A 187 17.36 2.85 18.12
C GLU A 187 16.49 2.57 19.37
N SER A 188 15.73 1.46 19.39
CA SER A 188 14.87 1.06 20.50
C SER A 188 15.31 -0.22 21.24
N HIS A 189 16.48 -0.77 20.94
CA HIS A 189 16.91 -2.06 21.50
C HIS A 189 17.13 -2.04 23.03
N ASP A 190 17.50 -0.87 23.57
CA ASP A 190 17.82 -0.67 24.99
C ASP A 190 16.56 -0.51 25.86
N GLN A 191 15.38 -0.52 25.23
CA GLN A 191 14.12 -0.31 25.91
C GLN A 191 13.65 -1.60 26.60
N VAL A 192 13.13 -1.46 27.82
CA VAL A 192 12.66 -2.58 28.65
C VAL A 192 11.57 -3.43 27.96
N TRP A 193 10.79 -2.82 27.07
CA TRP A 193 9.74 -3.53 26.31
C TRP A 193 10.26 -4.30 25.10
N PHE A 194 11.52 -4.08 24.67
CA PHE A 194 12.08 -4.65 23.44
C PHE A 194 12.19 -6.17 23.52
N ALA A 195 12.71 -6.72 24.63
CA ALA A 195 12.81 -8.16 24.84
C ALA A 195 11.44 -8.85 24.68
N LYS A 196 10.38 -8.25 25.24
CA LYS A 196 9.01 -8.75 25.12
C LYS A 196 8.48 -8.66 23.69
N TRP A 197 8.84 -7.61 22.95
CA TRP A 197 8.50 -7.49 21.53
C TRP A 197 9.21 -8.55 20.68
N ALA A 198 10.51 -8.75 20.92
CA ALA A 198 11.35 -9.73 20.24
C ALA A 198 10.85 -11.16 20.45
N ALA A 199 10.46 -11.53 21.68
CA ALA A 199 9.94 -12.85 21.99
C ALA A 199 8.47 -13.10 21.56
N ARG A 200 7.74 -12.06 21.13
CA ARG A 200 6.29 -12.17 20.90
C ARG A 200 5.90 -13.16 19.81
N THR A 201 5.01 -14.10 20.16
CA THR A 201 4.43 -15.12 19.26
C THR A 201 3.14 -14.64 18.60
N ASN A 202 2.67 -15.35 17.58
CA ASN A 202 1.39 -15.04 16.92
C ASN A 202 0.17 -15.35 17.79
N GLU A 203 0.28 -16.34 18.69
CA GLU A 203 -0.77 -16.65 19.67
C GLU A 203 -1.04 -15.44 20.57
N GLU A 204 0.02 -14.84 21.11
CA GLU A 204 -0.07 -13.60 21.91
C GLU A 204 -0.60 -12.41 21.09
N ARG A 205 -0.33 -12.38 19.78
CA ARG A 205 -0.86 -11.36 18.86
C ARG A 205 -2.37 -11.50 18.70
N LEU A 206 -2.88 -12.72 18.49
CA LEU A 206 -4.31 -12.99 18.33
C LEU A 206 -5.11 -12.68 19.60
N GLU A 207 -4.57 -12.99 20.77
CA GLU A 207 -5.22 -12.65 22.05
C GLU A 207 -5.39 -11.15 22.23
N GLN A 208 -4.42 -10.36 21.77
CA GLN A 208 -4.42 -8.90 21.89
C GLN A 208 -5.30 -8.21 20.84
N GLU A 209 -5.47 -8.81 19.65
CA GLU A 209 -6.41 -8.33 18.64
C GLU A 209 -7.88 -8.49 19.09
N GLN A 210 -8.16 -9.54 19.86
CA GLN A 210 -9.50 -9.83 20.40
C GLN A 210 -9.84 -9.09 21.69
N ALA A 211 -8.88 -8.37 22.29
CA ALA A 211 -9.13 -7.59 23.49
C ALA A 211 -10.17 -6.49 23.17
N PRO A 212 -11.27 -6.39 23.93
CA PRO A 212 -12.28 -5.35 23.69
C PRO A 212 -11.61 -3.98 23.67
N PRO A 213 -11.97 -3.07 22.75
CA PRO A 213 -11.44 -1.71 22.77
C PRO A 213 -11.68 -1.13 24.16
N LEU A 214 -10.59 -0.76 24.85
CA LEU A 214 -10.66 -0.16 26.18
C LEU A 214 -11.66 1.00 26.10
N ARG A 215 -12.84 0.83 26.71
CA ARG A 215 -13.90 1.85 26.76
C ARG A 215 -13.26 3.16 27.17
N GLY A 216 -13.30 4.13 26.26
CA GLY A 216 -12.63 5.42 26.40
C GLY A 216 -12.93 6.07 27.74
N GLY A 217 -11.92 6.14 28.60
CA GLY A 217 -11.77 7.27 29.49
C GLY A 217 -11.51 8.48 28.60
N SER A 218 -12.55 9.29 28.38
CA SER A 218 -12.44 10.58 27.73
C SER A 218 -11.43 11.45 28.48
N ILE A 219 -10.18 11.45 28.05
CA ILE A 219 -9.22 12.48 28.42
C ILE A 219 -9.67 13.72 27.66
N GLN A 220 -10.44 14.58 28.33
CA GLN A 220 -10.68 15.93 27.82
C GLN A 220 -9.32 16.63 27.68
N PRO A 221 -9.00 17.22 26.51
CA PRO A 221 -7.82 18.06 26.38
C PRO A 221 -8.05 19.33 27.18
N ARG A 222 -7.44 19.42 28.37
CA ARG A 222 -7.35 20.66 29.15
C ARG A 222 -6.26 21.54 28.55
N PHE A 223 -6.49 22.02 27.33
CA PHE A 223 -5.69 23.10 26.71
C PHE A 223 -6.32 24.44 27.06
N GLY A 224 -5.64 25.22 27.90
CA GLY A 224 -6.09 26.54 28.31
C GLY A 224 -5.27 27.14 29.44
N GLY A 225 -3.94 27.09 29.32
CA GLY A 225 -3.03 27.83 30.20
C GLY A 225 -2.15 28.73 29.35
N LYS A 226 -2.56 29.99 29.16
CA LYS A 226 -1.68 31.05 28.67
C LYS A 226 -0.51 31.17 29.66
N GLY A 227 0.70 31.05 29.15
CA GLY A 227 1.89 31.49 29.88
C GLY A 227 1.86 33.02 29.98
N GLU A 228 1.76 33.52 31.20
CA GLU A 228 2.18 34.86 31.57
C GLU A 228 3.50 34.74 32.33
N GLU A 229 4.50 35.45 31.80
CA GLU A 229 5.69 35.86 32.53
C GLU A 229 5.27 36.66 33.78
N GLY A 230 5.95 36.44 34.91
CA GLY A 230 5.70 37.28 36.09
C GLY A 230 6.50 36.85 37.30
N GLY A 231 7.55 37.61 37.58
CA GLY A 231 8.40 37.48 38.77
C GLY A 231 7.64 37.60 40.09
N GLY A 232 8.31 37.17 41.15
CA GLY A 232 7.74 37.07 42.49
C GLY A 232 7.21 38.40 43.05
N ASN A 233 6.20 38.27 43.90
CA ASN A 233 6.25 38.83 45.26
C ASN A 233 5.12 38.26 46.11
N MET A 234 5.46 37.97 47.37
CA MET A 234 4.53 37.70 48.45
C MET A 234 3.80 38.98 48.86
N MET A 235 2.47 38.90 48.96
CA MET A 235 1.50 39.74 49.71
C MET A 235 0.21 39.73 48.87
N GLY A 236 -1.00 39.58 49.39
CA GLY A 236 -1.49 39.52 50.75
C GLY A 236 -2.98 39.19 50.68
N ASN A 237 -3.49 38.70 51.78
CA ASN A 237 -4.86 38.29 52.04
C ASN A 237 -5.77 39.53 52.21
N MET A 238 -6.80 39.75 51.38
CA MET A 238 -8.04 40.48 51.78
C MET A 238 -9.12 40.54 50.70
N MET A 239 -10.38 40.27 51.13
CA MET A 239 -11.68 40.80 50.66
C MET A 239 -12.04 40.72 49.17
N GLY A 240 -13.24 40.34 48.73
CA GLY A 240 -14.55 40.36 49.37
C GLY A 240 -15.53 41.11 48.46
N MET A 241 -16.60 40.41 48.02
CA MET A 241 -17.92 40.94 47.62
C MET A 241 -18.08 41.88 46.41
N MET A 242 -19.30 41.80 45.85
CA MET A 242 -19.95 42.58 44.78
C MET A 242 -19.63 42.10 43.37
N GLY A 243 -20.58 41.98 42.44
CA GLY A 243 -21.98 42.39 42.40
C GLY A 243 -22.38 42.41 40.92
N GLY A 244 -23.66 42.19 40.63
CA GLY A 244 -24.16 41.87 39.28
C GLY A 244 -24.15 43.01 38.26
N GLY A 245 -24.61 42.69 37.05
CA GLY A 245 -25.45 43.61 36.29
C GLY A 245 -25.09 43.89 34.83
N ASN A 246 -25.80 43.20 33.93
CA ASN A 246 -26.57 43.72 32.79
C ASN A 246 -25.97 44.62 31.67
N MET A 247 -26.24 44.16 30.44
CA MET A 247 -26.89 44.83 29.28
C MET A 247 -26.31 46.16 28.73
N MET A 248 -25.89 46.16 27.45
CA MET A 248 -26.71 46.63 26.30
C MET A 248 -25.94 46.60 24.95
N PRO A 249 -26.64 46.48 23.80
CA PRO A 249 -26.09 46.56 22.44
C PRO A 249 -26.52 47.80 21.64
N GLY A 250 -25.82 48.09 20.54
CA GLY A 250 -26.20 49.05 19.49
C GLY A 250 -24.95 49.49 18.71
N MET A 251 -24.97 49.96 17.45
CA MET A 251 -25.99 50.20 16.43
C MET A 251 -25.22 50.80 15.20
N GLY A 252 -25.75 50.68 13.98
CA GLY A 252 -25.45 51.60 12.84
C GLY A 252 -24.64 50.98 11.69
N MET A 253 -25.24 50.78 10.50
CA MET A 253 -25.36 51.72 9.34
C MET A 253 -24.01 52.03 8.68
N GLY A 254 -23.78 52.00 7.36
CA GLY A 254 -24.59 51.94 6.14
C GLY A 254 -23.74 52.49 4.96
N GLY A 255 -24.15 52.26 3.70
CA GLY A 255 -23.57 52.85 2.47
C GLY A 255 -22.97 51.78 1.53
N MET A 256 -23.49 51.40 0.35
CA MET A 256 -24.18 52.06 -0.77
C MET A 256 -23.24 52.80 -1.75
N GLY A 257 -23.11 52.29 -2.99
CA GLY A 257 -22.84 53.12 -4.18
C GLY A 257 -21.88 52.59 -5.26
N GLY A 258 -22.42 52.33 -6.46
CA GLY A 258 -21.83 52.63 -7.79
C GLY A 258 -20.85 51.59 -8.39
N MET A 259 -21.21 50.80 -9.42
CA MET A 259 -21.42 51.16 -10.84
C MET A 259 -20.11 51.58 -11.54
N GLN A 260 -19.63 50.79 -12.53
CA GLN A 260 -19.59 51.18 -13.95
C GLN A 260 -18.72 50.21 -14.79
N ALA A 261 -19.31 49.74 -15.89
CA ALA A 261 -18.69 48.92 -16.92
C ALA A 261 -17.86 49.77 -17.90
N MET A 262 -16.82 49.18 -18.49
CA MET A 262 -16.39 49.52 -19.86
C MET A 262 -15.86 48.27 -20.58
N MET A 263 -16.48 48.05 -21.74
CA MET A 263 -16.03 47.22 -22.84
C MET A 263 -14.82 47.83 -23.56
N ASN A 264 -14.19 46.96 -24.34
CA ASN A 264 -13.70 47.17 -25.70
C ASN A 264 -12.19 47.33 -25.87
N GLY A 265 -11.64 46.47 -26.74
CA GLY A 265 -10.70 46.93 -27.75
C GLY A 265 -9.42 46.13 -27.93
N MET A 266 -9.38 45.42 -29.06
CA MET A 266 -8.30 45.45 -30.07
C MET A 266 -7.17 44.41 -30.02
N MET A 267 -7.15 43.68 -31.15
CA MET A 267 -5.99 43.36 -32.02
C MET A 267 -4.86 42.53 -31.40
N GLY A 268 -4.32 41.49 -32.04
CA GLY A 268 -4.29 41.12 -33.46
C GLY A 268 -2.87 40.59 -33.77
N GLY A 269 -2.78 39.52 -34.57
CA GLY A 269 -1.52 38.98 -35.13
C GLY A 269 -0.70 38.15 -34.15
N GLY A 270 0.06 37.12 -34.53
CA GLY A 270 0.35 36.39 -35.76
C GLY A 270 0.90 35.02 -35.29
N GLY A 271 0.81 33.91 -36.02
CA GLY A 271 1.45 33.73 -37.31
C GLY A 271 2.78 32.98 -37.15
N GLY A 272 2.75 31.66 -37.29
CA GLY A 272 3.83 30.85 -37.88
C GLY A 272 4.91 30.26 -36.97
N GLY A 273 5.23 28.98 -37.19
CA GLY A 273 6.52 28.39 -36.78
C GLY A 273 6.51 26.88 -36.53
N MET A 274 6.46 26.07 -37.58
CA MET A 274 6.69 24.61 -37.56
C MET A 274 8.19 24.25 -37.62
N SER A 275 8.48 22.97 -37.31
CA SER A 275 9.69 22.16 -37.55
C SER A 275 10.86 22.36 -36.56
N GLY A 276 11.62 21.35 -36.14
CA GLY A 276 11.71 19.93 -36.52
C GLY A 276 13.18 19.46 -36.36
N MET A 277 13.37 18.17 -36.01
CA MET A 277 14.61 17.36 -36.08
C MET A 277 15.79 17.77 -35.16
N GLY A 278 16.57 16.87 -34.53
CA GLY A 278 16.86 15.47 -34.81
C GLY A 278 18.27 15.33 -35.43
N GLN A 279 19.28 14.95 -34.64
CA GLN A 279 20.63 14.41 -34.99
C GLN A 279 21.48 14.43 -33.69
N GLY A 280 22.35 13.49 -33.31
CA GLY A 280 22.97 12.36 -34.00
C GLY A 280 24.50 12.52 -34.07
N MET A 281 25.25 11.97 -33.09
CA MET A 281 26.71 11.67 -33.09
C MET A 281 26.93 10.57 -32.01
N GLY A 282 27.58 9.40 -32.18
CA GLY A 282 28.87 9.04 -32.80
C GLY A 282 30.00 9.32 -31.78
N GLY A 283 30.90 8.42 -31.30
CA GLY A 283 31.26 7.03 -31.53
C GLY A 283 32.75 6.86 -31.15
N MET A 284 33.11 5.91 -30.26
CA MET A 284 34.49 5.42 -29.94
C MET A 284 34.30 4.08 -29.18
N GLY A 285 34.95 2.94 -29.41
CA GLY A 285 36.21 2.61 -30.06
C GLY A 285 37.12 1.91 -29.03
N GLY A 286 37.20 0.57 -29.01
CA GLY A 286 38.12 -0.16 -28.13
C GLY A 286 37.90 -1.68 -28.09
N GLY A 287 38.60 -2.42 -28.95
CA GLY A 287 38.68 -3.88 -28.92
C GLY A 287 39.83 -4.38 -28.05
N MET A 288 39.65 -5.53 -27.40
CA MET A 288 40.74 -6.28 -26.79
C MET A 288 40.71 -7.76 -27.21
N THR A 289 41.92 -8.20 -27.46
CA THR A 289 42.47 -9.43 -28.01
C THR A 289 42.23 -10.69 -27.16
N MET A 290 41.95 -11.80 -27.83
CA MET A 290 42.09 -13.16 -27.27
C MET A 290 43.52 -13.68 -27.42
N PRO A 291 43.98 -14.56 -26.52
CA PRO A 291 45.03 -15.52 -26.81
C PRO A 291 44.44 -16.94 -27.00
N GLY A 292 44.72 -17.53 -28.15
CA GLY A 292 44.59 -18.98 -28.37
C GLY A 292 45.87 -19.72 -28.00
N GLY A 293 45.76 -21.04 -27.82
CA GLY A 293 46.93 -21.93 -27.90
C GLY A 293 46.76 -23.31 -27.28
N MET A 294 46.64 -24.32 -28.16
CA MET A 294 47.13 -25.71 -28.04
C MET A 294 46.40 -26.65 -27.06
N GLY A 295 46.14 -27.94 -27.35
CA GLY A 295 46.47 -28.82 -28.46
C GLY A 295 46.31 -30.29 -28.02
N GLY A 296 45.96 -31.18 -28.97
CA GLY A 296 46.03 -32.67 -28.86
C GLY A 296 44.90 -33.33 -28.05
N GLY A 297 44.37 -34.50 -28.36
CA GLY A 297 44.66 -35.50 -29.39
C GLY A 297 43.95 -36.82 -29.00
N MET A 298 43.48 -37.55 -30.02
CA MET A 298 43.36 -39.02 -30.14
C MET A 298 42.75 -39.91 -29.02
N GLY A 299 41.89 -40.84 -29.49
CA GLY A 299 41.52 -42.11 -28.82
C GLY A 299 40.04 -42.15 -28.47
N GLY A 300 39.16 -42.94 -29.10
CA GLY A 300 39.28 -44.35 -29.45
C GLY A 300 38.71 -45.19 -28.30
N GLY A 301 37.55 -45.84 -28.48
CA GLY A 301 37.00 -46.73 -27.45
C GLY A 301 35.59 -47.24 -27.72
N MET A 302 35.50 -48.40 -28.35
CA MET A 302 34.31 -49.24 -28.49
C MET A 302 33.91 -49.91 -27.16
N GLY A 303 32.65 -50.35 -27.09
CA GLY A 303 32.15 -51.38 -26.17
C GLY A 303 31.14 -50.83 -25.15
N GLY A 304 29.96 -51.38 -24.93
CA GLY A 304 29.40 -52.68 -25.30
C GLY A 304 28.51 -53.16 -24.16
N MET A 305 27.33 -53.68 -24.51
CA MET A 305 26.55 -54.72 -23.81
C MET A 305 26.05 -54.50 -22.36
N GLY A 306 24.73 -54.67 -22.19
CA GLY A 306 24.22 -55.82 -21.44
C GLY A 306 23.41 -55.57 -20.16
N GLY A 307 22.25 -56.25 -20.07
CA GLY A 307 21.47 -56.52 -18.85
C GLY A 307 20.20 -55.66 -18.75
N MET A 308 18.97 -56.10 -19.00
CA MET A 308 18.30 -57.41 -18.82
C MET A 308 18.28 -57.93 -17.38
N CYS A 309 17.29 -57.46 -16.63
CA CYS A 309 16.58 -58.13 -15.53
C CYS A 309 15.19 -57.47 -15.48
N GLY A 310 14.04 -58.13 -15.44
CA GLY A 310 13.75 -59.51 -15.09
C GLY A 310 12.61 -59.52 -14.08
N SER A 311 11.38 -59.63 -14.59
CA SER A 311 10.23 -60.40 -14.07
C SER A 311 9.83 -60.42 -12.59
N GLY A 312 8.52 -60.30 -12.33
CA GLY A 312 7.80 -60.94 -11.21
C GLY A 312 6.60 -60.11 -10.73
N MET A 313 5.36 -60.35 -11.17
CA MET A 313 4.38 -61.38 -10.74
C MET A 313 3.71 -61.13 -9.37
N GLY A 314 2.38 -61.15 -9.38
CA GLY A 314 1.47 -61.35 -8.23
C GLY A 314 0.67 -60.10 -7.88
N GLY A 315 -0.67 -60.04 -7.86
CA GLY A 315 -1.71 -61.08 -7.79
C GLY A 315 -2.63 -60.80 -6.59
N GLY A 316 -3.95 -60.86 -6.79
CA GLY A 316 -4.98 -60.99 -5.74
C GLY A 316 -5.83 -59.73 -5.53
N MET A 317 -7.10 -59.69 -5.97
CA MET A 317 -8.30 -60.28 -5.34
C MET A 317 -8.66 -59.66 -3.98
N GLY A 318 -9.91 -59.19 -3.86
CA GLY A 318 -10.50 -58.88 -2.56
C GLY A 318 -11.69 -57.94 -2.63
N ASP A 319 -12.86 -58.54 -2.83
CA ASP A 319 -14.21 -58.01 -2.67
C ASP A 319 -14.40 -57.13 -1.43
N ASN A 320 -15.33 -56.15 -1.44
CA ASN A 320 -16.57 -56.30 -0.68
C ASN A 320 -17.61 -55.18 -0.91
N MET A 321 -18.83 -55.59 -0.59
CA MET A 321 -20.16 -55.08 -0.83
C MET A 321 -20.60 -53.83 -0.03
N GLY A 322 -21.76 -53.30 -0.46
CA GLY A 322 -22.78 -52.67 0.40
C GLY A 322 -23.02 -51.20 0.00
N GLY A 323 -24.14 -50.79 -0.60
CA GLY A 323 -25.52 -51.16 -0.29
C GLY A 323 -26.07 -50.18 0.75
N GLY A 324 -27.02 -49.31 0.41
CA GLY A 324 -27.62 -48.42 1.39
C GLY A 324 -28.58 -47.37 0.83
N MET A 325 -29.85 -47.73 0.77
CA MET A 325 -31.01 -46.91 0.43
C MET A 325 -31.34 -45.82 1.47
N GLY A 326 -32.18 -44.87 1.06
CA GLY A 326 -33.10 -44.11 1.92
C GLY A 326 -32.55 -42.75 2.32
N GLY A 327 -33.25 -41.62 2.19
CA GLY A 327 -34.70 -41.37 2.21
C GLY A 327 -34.88 -40.14 3.11
N GLY A 328 -35.76 -39.19 2.75
CA GLY A 328 -36.03 -38.07 3.65
C GLY A 328 -36.57 -36.82 2.99
N MET A 329 -37.81 -36.91 2.50
CA MET A 329 -38.69 -35.74 2.34
C MET A 329 -39.06 -35.16 3.72
N GLY A 330 -39.08 -33.84 3.83
CA GLY A 330 -39.69 -33.08 4.92
C GLY A 330 -39.25 -31.61 4.77
N GLY A 331 -40.09 -30.65 4.41
CA GLY A 331 -41.44 -30.40 4.88
C GLY A 331 -41.34 -29.34 5.99
N GLY A 332 -41.60 -28.08 5.67
CA GLY A 332 -41.47 -26.97 6.62
C GLY A 332 -41.97 -25.64 6.07
N MET A 333 -43.29 -25.56 5.85
CA MET A 333 -44.01 -24.29 5.69
C MET A 333 -44.13 -23.57 7.04
N GLY A 334 -43.89 -22.27 7.03
CA GLY A 334 -44.20 -21.32 8.11
C GLY A 334 -43.43 -20.03 7.82
N GLY A 335 -44.03 -18.88 7.51
CA GLY A 335 -45.19 -18.25 8.11
C GLY A 335 -44.69 -16.94 8.71
N GLY A 336 -45.13 -15.79 8.19
CA GLY A 336 -44.64 -14.50 8.70
C GLY A 336 -45.00 -13.29 7.85
N MET A 337 -46.29 -13.00 7.72
CA MET A 337 -46.78 -11.68 7.34
C MET A 337 -46.44 -10.69 8.46
N GLY A 338 -45.70 -9.62 8.13
CA GLY A 338 -45.39 -8.53 9.05
C GLY A 338 -45.18 -7.24 8.28
N GLY A 339 -46.29 -6.59 7.89
CA GLY A 339 -46.28 -5.27 7.28
C GLY A 339 -46.02 -4.17 8.31
N GLY A 340 -45.00 -3.36 8.08
CA GLY A 340 -44.73 -2.13 8.83
C GLY A 340 -44.52 -0.97 7.88
N LYS A 341 -45.59 -0.20 7.65
CA LYS A 341 -45.55 1.13 7.02
C LYS A 341 -44.94 2.13 8.01
N GLY A 342 -44.07 3.02 7.54
CA GLY A 342 -43.89 4.33 8.17
C GLY A 342 -42.50 4.92 7.96
N GLY A 343 -42.44 6.15 7.42
CA GLY A 343 -41.28 7.03 7.59
C GLY A 343 -40.70 7.68 6.34
N MET A 344 -41.52 8.34 5.52
CA MET A 344 -41.03 9.39 4.61
C MET A 344 -40.83 10.68 5.42
N GLY A 345 -39.62 11.26 5.39
CA GLY A 345 -39.38 12.56 6.01
C GLY A 345 -37.96 13.10 5.86
N GLY A 346 -37.71 13.79 4.75
CA GLY A 346 -37.03 15.10 4.70
C GLY A 346 -35.54 15.22 5.07
N GLY A 347 -34.75 15.80 4.16
CA GLY A 347 -33.41 16.29 4.48
C GLY A 347 -32.67 16.93 3.30
N MET A 348 -33.18 18.05 2.79
CA MET A 348 -32.41 18.95 1.91
C MET A 348 -31.36 19.72 2.73
N GLY A 349 -30.11 19.72 2.25
CA GLY A 349 -29.04 20.62 2.69
C GLY A 349 -27.70 20.13 2.14
N GLY A 350 -26.81 20.92 1.57
CA GLY A 350 -26.76 22.35 1.31
C GLY A 350 -25.55 22.62 0.41
N MET A 351 -25.69 23.60 -0.49
CA MET A 351 -24.61 24.12 -1.32
C MET A 351 -23.64 24.99 -0.50
N GLY A 352 -22.35 24.87 -0.78
CA GLY A 352 -21.28 25.80 -0.40
C GLY A 352 -19.93 25.13 -0.72
N GLY A 353 -19.06 25.60 -1.61
CA GLY A 353 -18.70 26.98 -1.94
C GLY A 353 -17.36 27.27 -1.26
N GLY A 354 -16.26 27.36 -2.03
CA GLY A 354 -14.94 27.66 -1.46
C GLY A 354 -13.79 27.52 -2.46
N MET A 355 -13.72 28.43 -3.43
CA MET A 355 -12.61 28.56 -4.37
C MET A 355 -11.78 29.79 -3.98
N GLY A 356 -10.53 29.56 -3.59
CA GLY A 356 -9.47 30.57 -3.40
C GLY A 356 -8.15 29.83 -3.56
N GLY A 357 -7.18 30.24 -4.38
CA GLY A 357 -6.79 31.57 -4.79
C GLY A 357 -5.35 31.74 -4.33
N MET A 358 -4.39 31.71 -5.25
CA MET A 358 -3.04 32.24 -5.00
C MET A 358 -2.27 32.37 -6.31
N GLY A 359 -2.05 33.62 -6.70
CA GLY A 359 -1.06 34.02 -7.68
C GLY A 359 0.25 34.45 -7.00
N GLY A 360 1.30 34.43 -7.80
CA GLY A 360 2.63 35.00 -7.56
C GLY A 360 3.46 34.65 -8.81
N GLY A 361 3.95 35.58 -9.61
CA GLY A 361 4.91 36.64 -9.26
C GLY A 361 6.26 36.18 -9.85
N MET A 362 6.56 36.48 -11.12
CA MET A 362 7.28 37.66 -11.62
C MET A 362 8.78 37.68 -11.24
N GLY A 363 9.63 37.75 -12.28
CA GLY A 363 11.08 37.98 -12.21
C GLY A 363 11.85 36.92 -13.01
N GLY A 364 12.65 37.19 -14.03
CA GLY A 364 13.25 38.43 -14.51
C GLY A 364 14.71 38.15 -14.86
N MET A 365 15.18 38.69 -16.01
CA MET A 365 16.60 38.88 -16.38
C MET A 365 17.42 37.59 -16.58
N GLY A 366 18.38 37.45 -17.49
CA GLY A 366 19.06 38.23 -18.53
C GLY A 366 19.76 37.16 -19.40
N GLY A 367 20.17 37.39 -20.63
CA GLY A 367 21.10 38.43 -21.07
C GLY A 367 22.23 37.76 -21.86
N GLY A 368 22.49 38.24 -23.08
CA GLY A 368 23.74 38.05 -23.83
C GLY A 368 24.01 36.66 -24.43
N MET A 369 24.83 36.47 -25.46
CA MET A 369 25.65 37.38 -26.27
C MET A 369 26.35 36.50 -27.34
N GLY A 370 26.41 36.96 -28.60
CA GLY A 370 27.39 36.55 -29.62
C GLY A 370 27.15 35.18 -30.30
N GLY A 371 27.39 34.97 -31.59
CA GLY A 371 28.00 35.80 -32.62
C GLY A 371 28.48 34.89 -33.78
N MET A 372 28.61 35.48 -34.98
CA MET A 372 29.48 35.05 -36.10
C MET A 372 29.14 33.70 -36.79
N GLY A 373 28.56 33.75 -37.99
CA GLY A 373 29.30 33.64 -39.26
C GLY A 373 28.94 32.28 -39.91
N GLY A 374 28.79 32.02 -41.20
CA GLY A 374 29.15 32.67 -42.46
C GLY A 374 29.37 31.52 -43.47
N GLY A 375 28.97 31.69 -44.74
CA GLY A 375 29.36 30.83 -45.88
C GLY A 375 28.27 29.82 -46.33
N MET A 376 27.69 29.94 -47.53
CA MET A 376 28.21 29.72 -48.91
C MET A 376 28.51 28.26 -49.27
N GLY A 377 27.93 27.82 -50.41
CA GLY A 377 28.24 26.60 -51.17
C GLY A 377 27.04 25.64 -51.16
N GLY A 378 26.26 25.46 -52.24
CA GLY A 378 26.68 24.96 -53.55
C GLY A 378 26.84 23.43 -53.44
N GLY A 379 26.21 22.54 -54.17
CA GLY A 379 25.33 22.53 -55.34
C GLY A 379 25.16 21.03 -55.72
N ASN A 380 24.43 20.74 -56.81
CA ASN A 380 24.45 19.45 -57.54
C ASN A 380 23.91 18.20 -56.82
N MET A 381 23.37 17.17 -57.48
CA MET A 381 22.86 16.92 -58.83
C MET A 381 22.33 15.48 -58.80
N GLY A 382 21.33 15.17 -59.63
CA GLY A 382 20.99 13.79 -60.03
C GLY A 382 19.76 13.24 -59.32
N GLY A 383 18.63 12.98 -59.95
CA GLY A 383 18.41 12.60 -61.35
C GLY A 383 17.94 11.14 -61.36
N GLY A 384 16.66 10.93 -61.67
CA GLY A 384 16.06 9.59 -61.68
C GLY A 384 14.58 9.60 -62.09
N MET A 385 14.34 9.95 -63.36
CA MET A 385 13.15 9.53 -64.13
C MET A 385 13.03 7.99 -64.02
N THR A 386 11.88 7.30 -64.05
CA THR A 386 10.76 7.31 -65.00
C THR A 386 9.80 6.22 -64.52
N GLY A 387 8.48 6.41 -64.61
CA GLY A 387 7.55 5.31 -64.30
C GLY A 387 6.08 5.71 -64.35
N MET A 388 5.60 6.04 -65.55
CA MET A 388 4.17 6.21 -65.84
C MET A 388 3.44 4.87 -65.66
N GLY A 389 2.43 4.85 -64.81
CA GLY A 389 1.47 3.76 -64.68
C GLY A 389 0.16 4.30 -64.14
N GLY A 390 -0.74 4.69 -65.05
CA GLY A 390 -2.06 5.21 -64.73
C GLY A 390 -2.93 4.14 -64.07
N GLY A 391 -3.50 4.49 -62.92
CA GLY A 391 -4.53 3.73 -62.24
C GLY A 391 -5.42 4.70 -61.48
N MET A 392 -6.61 4.95 -62.04
CA MET A 392 -7.69 5.68 -61.37
C MET A 392 -8.14 4.87 -60.15
N GLY A 393 -7.64 5.23 -58.97
CA GLY A 393 -8.09 4.72 -57.68
C GLY A 393 -8.66 5.89 -56.86
N MET A 394 -9.97 5.84 -56.60
CA MET A 394 -10.72 6.81 -55.80
C MET A 394 -9.98 7.15 -54.49
N GLY A 395 -9.71 8.44 -54.31
CA GLY A 395 -9.13 8.99 -53.09
C GLY A 395 -10.06 8.79 -51.90
N MET A 396 -9.63 7.94 -50.97
CA MET A 396 -10.15 7.88 -49.60
C MET A 396 -9.13 8.58 -48.70
N GLU A 397 -9.00 9.90 -48.87
CA GLU A 397 -8.38 10.79 -47.88
C GLU A 397 -9.38 10.95 -46.72
N GLY A 398 -9.36 9.99 -45.81
CA GLY A 398 -10.26 9.94 -44.66
C GLY A 398 -9.49 9.96 -43.34
N MET A 399 -9.29 11.16 -42.79
CA MET A 399 -9.24 11.42 -41.35
C MET A 399 -8.29 10.54 -40.51
N GLY A 400 -6.98 10.70 -40.72
CA GLY A 400 -5.96 10.39 -39.71
C GLY A 400 -5.96 11.43 -38.58
N GLY A 401 -7.06 11.53 -37.84
CA GLY A 401 -7.16 12.37 -36.66
C GLY A 401 -6.41 11.71 -35.50
N GLY A 402 -5.16 12.09 -35.29
CA GLY A 402 -4.35 11.66 -34.15
C GLY A 402 -4.96 12.12 -32.82
N MET A 403 -5.86 11.32 -32.28
CA MET A 403 -6.28 11.42 -30.88
C MET A 403 -5.17 10.79 -30.02
N GLY A 404 -4.13 11.57 -29.75
CA GLY A 404 -3.14 11.29 -28.70
C GLY A 404 -3.75 11.49 -27.31
N GLY A 405 -4.86 10.81 -27.02
CA GLY A 405 -5.36 10.68 -25.67
C GLY A 405 -4.45 9.73 -24.92
N SER A 406 -3.86 10.18 -23.81
CA SER A 406 -3.16 9.31 -22.87
C SER A 406 -4.09 8.16 -22.51
N VAL A 407 -3.77 6.95 -22.96
CA VAL A 407 -4.52 5.75 -22.58
C VAL A 407 -4.29 5.56 -21.08
N ASP A 408 -5.36 5.23 -20.36
CA ASP A 408 -5.26 4.95 -18.93
C ASP A 408 -4.33 3.74 -18.72
N PRO A 409 -3.27 3.83 -17.89
CA PRO A 409 -2.34 2.73 -17.66
C PRO A 409 -3.02 1.42 -17.23
N GLY A 410 -4.16 1.52 -16.54
CA GLY A 410 -4.96 0.36 -16.15
C GLY A 410 -5.66 -0.29 -17.34
N ALA A 411 -6.08 0.48 -18.34
CA ALA A 411 -6.64 -0.06 -19.57
C ALA A 411 -5.58 -0.82 -20.40
N GLU A 412 -4.36 -0.31 -20.46
CA GLU A 412 -3.23 -1.01 -21.10
C GLU A 412 -2.94 -2.35 -20.41
N MET A 413 -2.93 -2.37 -19.08
CA MET A 413 -2.71 -3.60 -18.31
C MET A 413 -3.80 -4.66 -18.58
N VAL A 414 -5.07 -4.26 -18.64
CA VAL A 414 -6.16 -5.21 -18.94
C VAL A 414 -6.01 -5.77 -20.36
N MET A 415 -5.66 -4.93 -21.33
CA MET A 415 -5.43 -5.39 -22.71
C MET A 415 -4.25 -6.35 -22.79
N HIS A 416 -3.15 -6.05 -22.09
CA HIS A 416 -1.96 -6.90 -22.08
C HIS A 416 -2.24 -8.28 -21.45
N VAL A 417 -2.92 -8.33 -20.30
CA VAL A 417 -3.34 -9.59 -19.66
C VAL A 417 -4.29 -10.38 -20.56
N MET A 418 -5.13 -9.70 -21.35
CA MET A 418 -6.01 -10.35 -22.32
C MET A 418 -5.25 -10.94 -23.50
N GLU A 419 -4.17 -10.30 -23.94
CA GLU A 419 -3.29 -10.77 -25.02
C GLU A 419 -2.44 -11.99 -24.60
N ASP A 420 -1.95 -12.01 -23.36
CA ASP A 420 -1.12 -13.09 -22.83
C ASP A 420 -1.91 -14.32 -22.34
N MET A 421 -3.24 -14.26 -22.41
CA MET A 421 -4.09 -15.32 -21.88
C MET A 421 -4.00 -16.59 -22.75
N PRO A 422 -3.64 -17.75 -22.19
CA PRO A 422 -3.50 -18.97 -22.98
C PRO A 422 -4.79 -19.37 -23.68
N GLU A 423 -4.70 -19.88 -24.92
CA GLU A 423 -5.88 -20.25 -25.72
C GLU A 423 -6.81 -21.22 -24.97
N PHE A 424 -6.26 -22.18 -24.22
CA PHE A 424 -7.04 -23.16 -23.46
C PHE A 424 -7.91 -22.52 -22.35
N VAL A 425 -7.52 -21.35 -21.84
CA VAL A 425 -8.32 -20.57 -20.89
C VAL A 425 -9.44 -19.83 -21.62
N THR A 426 -9.11 -19.20 -22.74
CA THR A 426 -10.07 -18.40 -23.54
C THR A 426 -11.16 -19.24 -24.19
N GLN A 427 -10.86 -20.51 -24.50
CA GLN A 427 -11.75 -21.45 -25.17
C GLN A 427 -12.36 -22.50 -24.23
N ASP A 428 -12.20 -22.38 -22.90
CA ASP A 428 -12.71 -23.40 -21.97
C ASP A 428 -14.25 -23.52 -22.05
N PRO A 429 -14.79 -24.66 -22.51
CA PRO A 429 -16.24 -24.83 -22.69
C PRO A 429 -17.00 -24.91 -21.36
N ARG A 430 -16.32 -25.15 -20.23
CA ARG A 430 -16.93 -25.20 -18.90
C ARG A 430 -17.39 -23.80 -18.46
N GLY A 431 -16.78 -22.77 -19.03
CA GLY A 431 -16.97 -21.38 -18.63
C GLY A 431 -16.44 -21.10 -17.23
N PHE A 432 -16.54 -19.84 -16.84
CA PHE A 432 -16.07 -19.33 -15.56
C PHE A 432 -17.26 -18.83 -14.75
N VAL A 433 -17.03 -18.57 -13.46
CA VAL A 433 -18.01 -17.94 -12.58
C VAL A 433 -17.33 -16.86 -11.77
N LEU A 434 -17.78 -15.61 -11.93
CA LEU A 434 -17.35 -14.48 -11.12
C LEU A 434 -18.44 -14.14 -10.11
N ARG A 435 -18.06 -13.98 -8.83
CA ARG A 435 -18.98 -13.63 -7.74
C ARG A 435 -18.57 -12.31 -7.12
N SER A 436 -19.54 -11.42 -6.91
CA SER A 436 -19.35 -10.14 -6.24
C SER A 436 -20.48 -9.92 -5.23
N ALA A 437 -20.18 -9.39 -4.06
CA ALA A 437 -21.18 -8.90 -3.13
C ALA A 437 -21.73 -7.54 -3.63
N VAL A 438 -23.04 -7.34 -3.53
CA VAL A 438 -23.72 -6.08 -3.82
C VAL A 438 -24.68 -5.75 -2.67
N PRO A 439 -24.86 -4.48 -2.28
CA PRO A 439 -25.85 -4.10 -1.27
C PRO A 439 -27.25 -4.57 -1.66
N ALA A 440 -28.01 -5.09 -0.69
CA ALA A 440 -29.34 -5.64 -0.96
C ALA A 440 -30.34 -4.59 -1.50
N SER A 441 -30.18 -3.33 -1.08
CA SER A 441 -30.96 -2.18 -1.60
C SER A 441 -30.81 -2.03 -3.12
N MET A 442 -29.62 -2.26 -3.66
CA MET A 442 -29.32 -2.08 -5.07
C MET A 442 -29.60 -3.33 -5.92
N ALA A 443 -29.59 -4.52 -5.31
CA ALA A 443 -29.67 -5.79 -6.02
C ALA A 443 -30.93 -5.91 -6.91
N THR A 444 -32.07 -5.42 -6.45
CA THR A 444 -33.34 -5.48 -7.21
C THR A 444 -33.30 -4.61 -8.47
N VAL A 445 -32.69 -3.41 -8.39
CA VAL A 445 -32.56 -2.50 -9.53
C VAL A 445 -31.51 -3.03 -10.51
N LEU A 446 -30.39 -3.53 -9.99
CA LEU A 446 -29.33 -4.13 -10.81
C LEU A 446 -29.80 -5.39 -11.53
N GLN A 447 -30.63 -6.22 -10.90
CA GLN A 447 -31.21 -7.40 -11.52
C GLN A 447 -32.05 -7.05 -12.77
N LYS A 448 -32.78 -5.93 -12.75
CA LYS A 448 -33.52 -5.46 -13.94
C LYS A 448 -32.57 -5.01 -15.05
N LYS A 449 -31.50 -4.28 -14.70
CA LYS A 449 -30.49 -3.82 -15.67
C LYS A 449 -29.62 -4.97 -16.22
N ALA A 450 -29.46 -6.05 -15.46
CA ALA A 450 -28.67 -7.22 -15.85
C ALA A 450 -29.21 -7.91 -17.11
N VAL A 451 -30.51 -7.82 -17.40
CA VAL A 451 -31.11 -8.42 -18.61
C VAL A 451 -30.48 -7.86 -19.88
N GLN A 452 -30.20 -6.55 -19.94
CA GLN A 452 -29.53 -5.94 -21.08
C GLN A 452 -28.08 -6.42 -21.21
N VAL A 453 -27.38 -6.53 -20.08
CA VAL A 453 -25.98 -6.98 -20.05
C VAL A 453 -25.87 -8.43 -20.53
N MET A 454 -26.73 -9.32 -20.03
CA MET A 454 -26.81 -10.72 -20.47
C MET A 454 -27.03 -10.83 -21.99
N GLY A 455 -27.89 -9.99 -22.57
CA GLY A 455 -28.13 -9.96 -24.01
C GLY A 455 -26.93 -9.52 -24.84
N SER A 456 -26.10 -8.60 -24.33
CA SER A 456 -24.91 -8.10 -25.05
C SER A 456 -23.68 -8.99 -24.90
N THR A 457 -23.54 -9.70 -23.78
CA THR A 457 -22.33 -10.46 -23.45
C THR A 457 -22.53 -11.97 -23.53
N SER A 458 -23.76 -12.45 -23.77
CA SER A 458 -24.06 -13.89 -23.75
C SER A 458 -23.65 -14.57 -22.43
N THR A 459 -23.72 -13.84 -21.32
CA THR A 459 -23.46 -14.36 -19.97
C THR A 459 -24.77 -14.64 -19.24
N LYS A 460 -24.70 -15.46 -18.20
CA LYS A 460 -25.78 -15.70 -17.25
C LYS A 460 -25.50 -14.97 -15.96
N ILE A 461 -26.35 -14.02 -15.60
CA ILE A 461 -26.22 -13.21 -14.38
C ILE A 461 -27.36 -13.60 -13.42
N SER A 462 -27.02 -13.92 -12.17
CA SER A 462 -27.99 -14.22 -11.12
C SER A 462 -27.63 -13.52 -9.83
N PHE A 463 -28.64 -13.23 -9.00
CA PHE A 463 -28.47 -12.64 -7.68
C PHE A 463 -28.99 -13.64 -6.65
N GLN A 464 -28.15 -14.03 -5.70
CA GLN A 464 -28.45 -15.00 -4.65
C GLN A 464 -28.26 -14.36 -3.28
N GLY A 465 -29.03 -14.81 -2.29
CA GLY A 465 -28.95 -14.34 -0.91
C GLY A 465 -30.31 -13.99 -0.32
N ASP A 466 -30.37 -13.95 1.00
CA ASP A 466 -31.56 -13.59 1.75
C ASP A 466 -31.96 -12.13 1.42
N PRO A 467 -33.24 -11.85 1.10
CA PRO A 467 -33.76 -10.47 1.03
C PRO A 467 -33.48 -9.61 2.26
N ASN A 468 -33.33 -10.22 3.43
CA ASN A 468 -33.06 -9.52 4.69
C ASN A 468 -31.57 -9.35 4.98
N SER A 469 -30.69 -9.95 4.17
CA SER A 469 -29.25 -9.74 4.30
C SER A 469 -28.87 -8.33 3.85
N ALA A 470 -27.87 -7.72 4.49
CA ALA A 470 -27.33 -6.41 4.08
C ALA A 470 -26.73 -6.45 2.65
N ALA A 471 -26.26 -7.62 2.21
CA ALA A 471 -25.67 -7.83 0.90
C ALA A 471 -26.20 -9.11 0.23
N ARG A 472 -26.25 -9.09 -1.10
CA ARG A 472 -26.54 -10.23 -1.97
C ARG A 472 -25.35 -10.54 -2.86
N ILE A 473 -25.22 -11.79 -3.27
CA ILE A 473 -24.15 -12.24 -4.17
C ILE A 473 -24.64 -12.18 -5.60
N MET A 474 -24.03 -11.32 -6.42
CA MET A 474 -24.16 -11.33 -7.87
C MET A 474 -23.18 -12.35 -8.45
N SER A 475 -23.70 -13.32 -9.21
CA SER A 475 -22.92 -14.36 -9.88
C SER A 475 -23.06 -14.21 -11.40
N ILE A 476 -21.94 -14.03 -12.09
CA ILE A 476 -21.85 -13.93 -13.56
C ILE A 476 -21.16 -15.19 -14.08
N GLN A 477 -21.79 -15.91 -14.99
CA GLN A 477 -21.29 -17.16 -15.58
C GLN A 477 -21.22 -17.06 -17.11
N GLY A 478 -20.14 -17.57 -17.71
CA GLY A 478 -19.93 -17.56 -19.16
C GLY A 478 -18.46 -17.75 -19.56
N PRO A 479 -18.10 -17.55 -20.83
CA PRO A 479 -16.70 -17.50 -21.27
C PRO A 479 -15.93 -16.36 -20.59
N ILE A 480 -14.62 -16.50 -20.39
CA ILE A 480 -13.82 -15.56 -19.58
C ILE A 480 -13.95 -14.10 -20.03
N PHE A 481 -13.77 -13.83 -21.33
CA PHE A 481 -13.86 -12.48 -21.89
C PHE A 481 -15.27 -11.90 -21.76
N ASN A 482 -16.29 -12.73 -21.96
CA ASN A 482 -17.68 -12.35 -21.84
C ASN A 482 -18.04 -12.00 -20.38
N ILE A 483 -17.49 -12.74 -19.40
CA ILE A 483 -17.65 -12.40 -17.97
C ILE A 483 -16.96 -11.09 -17.64
N CYS A 484 -15.72 -10.87 -18.07
CA CYS A 484 -14.99 -9.62 -17.82
C CYS A 484 -15.77 -8.42 -18.38
N ALA A 485 -16.25 -8.53 -19.62
CA ALA A 485 -17.10 -7.52 -20.25
C ALA A 485 -18.40 -7.31 -19.47
N ALA A 486 -19.08 -8.39 -19.06
CA ALA A 486 -20.31 -8.32 -18.29
C ALA A 486 -20.09 -7.66 -16.93
N TYR A 487 -18.98 -7.96 -16.25
CA TYR A 487 -18.63 -7.38 -14.97
C TYR A 487 -18.40 -5.87 -15.08
N MET A 488 -17.61 -5.41 -16.05
CA MET A 488 -17.37 -3.99 -16.30
C MET A 488 -18.68 -3.23 -16.61
N LEU A 489 -19.55 -3.83 -17.44
CA LEU A 489 -20.87 -3.26 -17.71
C LEU A 489 -21.75 -3.20 -16.46
N MET A 490 -21.72 -4.24 -15.61
CA MET A 490 -22.45 -4.25 -14.34
C MET A 490 -21.93 -3.22 -13.34
N MET A 491 -20.62 -2.99 -13.26
CA MET A 491 -20.03 -1.93 -12.42
C MET A 491 -20.44 -0.54 -12.91
N ARG A 492 -20.49 -0.31 -14.22
CA ARG A 492 -21.07 0.92 -14.77
C ARG A 492 -22.53 1.10 -14.35
N ARG A 493 -23.36 0.04 -14.43
CA ARG A 493 -24.77 0.10 -13.99
C ARG A 493 -24.90 0.32 -12.48
N TYR A 494 -23.98 -0.20 -11.69
CA TYR A 494 -23.89 0.04 -10.25
C TYR A 494 -23.68 1.53 -9.96
N LEU A 495 -22.68 2.16 -10.56
CA LEU A 495 -22.39 3.58 -10.35
C LEU A 495 -23.55 4.49 -10.81
N GLU A 496 -24.25 4.11 -11.89
CA GLU A 496 -25.48 4.81 -12.30
C GLU A 496 -26.57 4.73 -11.22
N VAL A 497 -26.78 3.55 -10.64
CA VAL A 497 -27.80 3.33 -9.60
C VAL A 497 -27.42 4.07 -8.31
N GLU A 498 -26.14 4.07 -7.94
CA GLU A 498 -25.62 4.83 -6.81
C GLU A 498 -25.81 6.34 -6.99
N ARG A 499 -25.45 6.88 -8.17
CA ARG A 499 -25.63 8.29 -8.49
C ARG A 499 -27.11 8.71 -8.47
N ASP A 500 -28.00 7.84 -8.94
CA ASP A 500 -29.43 8.13 -9.03
C ASP A 500 -30.16 7.98 -7.67
N GLY A 501 -29.45 7.56 -6.60
CA GLY A 501 -29.96 7.50 -5.23
C GLY A 501 -30.88 6.30 -4.97
N ALA A 502 -30.31 5.09 -5.07
CA ALA A 502 -30.99 3.80 -4.94
C ALA A 502 -31.87 3.60 -3.69
#